data_AF-A0A1X7BRH9-F1
#
_entry.id   AF-A0A1X7BRH9-F1
#
_cell.length_a   1.000
_cell.length_b   1.000
_cell.length_c   1.000
_cell.angle_alpha   90.00
_cell.angle_beta   90.00
_cell.angle_gamma   90.00
#
_symmetry.space_group_name_H-M   'P 1'
#
loop_
_entity.id
_entity.type
_entity.pdbx_description
1 polymer ?
#
loop_
_entity_poly.entity_id
_entity_poly.type
_entity_poly.pdbx_seq_one_letter_code
_entity_poly.pdbx_strand_id
1 'polypeptide(L)'
;MSRLIYGVMLAFSVACVSPAIAERTISVKPGLWEYTHSLEIPGLVSPLEKPKTECINAEESERNLSDLLGKLSKDAGCTVTNLKSSLSTVNFDLVCTRDVASASLQSTGHLAFRYGREEITGTADGTISLNGVELPVQATGMARHIGRCKN
;
A
#
# COMPACT_ATOMS: atom_id res chain seq x y z
N MET A 1 -57.55 5.87 -42.40
CA MET A 1 -56.07 6.00 -42.52
C MET A 1 -55.70 7.22 -41.68
N SER A 2 -54.89 7.22 -40.63
CA SER A 2 -53.79 6.35 -40.21
C SER A 2 -53.69 6.34 -38.69
N ARG A 3 -53.30 5.19 -38.14
CA ARG A 3 -52.92 5.00 -36.74
C ARG A 3 -51.52 5.58 -36.52
N LEU A 4 -51.32 6.42 -35.51
CA LEU A 4 -49.99 6.83 -35.05
C LEU A 4 -49.64 6.06 -33.78
N ILE A 5 -48.49 5.39 -33.88
CA ILE A 5 -47.95 4.34 -33.03
C ILE A 5 -46.63 4.87 -32.47
N TYR A 6 -46.48 4.75 -31.15
CA TYR A 6 -45.23 4.57 -30.37
C TYR A 6 -44.26 5.74 -30.15
N GLY A 7 -43.89 5.85 -28.87
CA GLY A 7 -42.71 6.55 -28.39
C GLY A 7 -42.54 6.34 -26.89
N VAL A 8 -42.52 5.09 -26.42
CA VAL A 8 -42.19 4.78 -25.01
C VAL A 8 -40.72 5.07 -24.80
N MET A 9 -40.43 6.21 -24.17
CA MET A 9 -39.10 6.67 -23.82
C MET A 9 -38.63 5.90 -22.57
N LEU A 10 -37.94 4.77 -22.78
CA LEU A 10 -37.30 3.98 -21.70
C LEU A 10 -36.11 4.76 -21.15
N ALA A 11 -36.32 5.44 -20.02
CA ALA A 11 -35.26 6.04 -19.22
C ALA A 11 -34.40 4.93 -18.60
N PHE A 12 -33.29 4.61 -19.25
CA PHE A 12 -32.28 3.69 -18.72
C PHE A 12 -31.49 4.41 -17.63
N SER A 13 -32.01 4.39 -16.40
CA SER A 13 -31.29 4.85 -15.21
C SER A 13 -30.08 3.96 -14.99
N VAL A 14 -28.92 4.37 -15.52
CA VAL A 14 -27.63 3.76 -15.24
C VAL A 14 -27.34 3.98 -13.75
N ALA A 15 -27.69 2.99 -12.93
CA ALA A 15 -27.26 2.93 -11.55
C ALA A 15 -25.73 2.86 -11.57
N CYS A 16 -25.09 3.95 -11.18
CA CYS A 16 -23.66 4.03 -10.99
C CYS A 16 -23.33 3.13 -9.79
N VAL A 17 -23.04 1.86 -10.05
CA VAL A 17 -22.55 0.91 -9.05
C VAL A 17 -21.13 1.35 -8.73
N SER A 18 -20.98 2.26 -7.77
CA SER A 18 -19.68 2.58 -7.19
C SER A 18 -19.11 1.27 -6.63
N PRO A 19 -17.92 0.83 -7.06
CA PRO A 19 -17.30 -0.35 -6.48
C PRO A 19 -17.08 -0.05 -5.00
N ALA A 20 -17.85 -0.71 -4.14
CA ALA A 20 -17.60 -0.68 -2.71
C ALA A 20 -16.20 -1.25 -2.51
N ILE A 21 -15.27 -0.39 -2.09
CA ILE A 21 -13.98 -0.83 -1.57
C ILE A 21 -14.33 -1.60 -0.29
N ALA A 22 -14.47 -2.92 -0.41
CA ALA A 22 -14.72 -3.76 0.74
C ALA A 22 -13.63 -3.48 1.77
N GLU A 23 -14.03 -3.09 2.99
CA GLU A 23 -13.10 -2.94 4.10
C GLU A 23 -12.37 -4.28 4.28
N ARG A 24 -11.05 -4.26 4.07
CA ARG A 24 -10.20 -5.45 4.17
C ARG A 24 -9.43 -5.38 5.47
N THR A 25 -9.62 -6.37 6.32
CA THR A 25 -8.78 -6.58 7.51
C THR A 25 -7.62 -7.49 7.16
N ILE A 26 -6.41 -7.02 7.42
CA ILE A 26 -5.18 -7.81 7.40
C ILE A 26 -5.03 -8.42 8.79
N SER A 27 -4.93 -9.75 8.84
CA SER A 27 -4.77 -10.50 10.08
C SER A 27 -3.47 -11.30 10.06
N VAL A 28 -2.68 -11.12 11.10
CA VAL A 28 -1.41 -11.82 11.33
C VAL A 28 -1.47 -12.58 12.65
N LYS A 29 -0.53 -13.49 12.88
CA LYS A 29 -0.41 -14.23 14.14
C LYS A 29 0.23 -13.32 15.21
N PRO A 30 -0.38 -13.15 16.40
CA PRO A 30 0.27 -12.48 17.52
C PRO A 30 1.55 -13.21 17.94
N GLY A 31 2.59 -12.48 18.32
CA GLY A 31 3.87 -13.07 18.72
C GLY A 31 5.07 -12.21 18.33
N LEU A 32 6.25 -12.82 18.41
CA LEU A 32 7.51 -12.21 18.00
C LEU A 32 7.67 -12.37 16.49
N TRP A 33 7.91 -11.27 15.81
CA TRP A 33 8.16 -11.21 14.38
C TRP A 33 9.56 -10.70 14.10
N GLU A 34 10.18 -11.25 13.06
CA GLU A 34 11.44 -10.81 12.50
C GLU A 34 11.18 -10.13 11.16
N TYR A 35 11.73 -8.93 10.98
CA TYR A 35 11.55 -8.10 9.80
C TYR A 35 12.91 -7.84 9.18
N THR A 36 13.00 -8.06 7.88
CA THR A 36 14.11 -7.67 7.03
C THR A 36 13.59 -6.73 5.98
N HIS A 37 14.34 -5.67 5.72
CA HIS A 37 14.08 -4.78 4.59
C HIS A 37 15.41 -4.50 3.91
N SER A 38 15.35 -4.39 2.59
CA SER A 38 16.42 -3.87 1.77
C SER A 38 15.93 -2.56 1.17
N LEU A 39 16.81 -1.57 1.12
CA LEU A 39 16.62 -0.34 0.39
C LEU A 39 17.86 -0.10 -0.45
N GLU A 40 17.66 0.03 -1.75
CA GLU A 40 18.70 0.29 -2.72
C GLU A 40 18.40 1.61 -3.45
N ILE A 41 19.40 2.48 -3.46
CA ILE A 41 19.44 3.67 -4.31
C ILE A 41 20.73 3.56 -5.11
N PRO A 42 20.68 3.17 -6.39
CA PRO A 42 21.86 2.91 -7.20
C PRO A 42 22.88 4.06 -7.14
N GLY A 43 24.12 3.72 -6.78
CA GLY A 43 25.22 4.69 -6.67
C GLY A 43 25.24 5.51 -5.38
N LEU A 44 24.26 5.37 -4.49
CA LEU A 44 24.17 6.14 -3.24
C LEU A 44 24.06 5.28 -1.98
N VAL A 45 23.16 4.29 -1.98
CA VAL A 45 22.89 3.43 -0.83
C VAL A 45 22.85 1.98 -1.27
N SER A 46 23.73 1.16 -0.70
CA SER A 46 23.68 -0.30 -0.85
C SER A 46 22.64 -0.91 0.09
N PRO A 47 22.03 -2.04 -0.29
CA PRO A 47 21.14 -2.82 0.58
C PRO A 47 21.68 -3.01 2.00
N LEU A 48 20.96 -2.49 2.99
CA LEU A 48 21.24 -2.72 4.40
C LEU A 48 20.26 -3.73 4.97
N GLU A 49 20.64 -5.00 4.98
CA GLU A 49 19.81 -6.07 5.53
C GLU A 49 20.21 -6.35 6.98
N LYS A 50 19.61 -5.60 7.91
CA LYS A 50 19.68 -5.94 9.34
C LYS A 50 18.31 -6.40 9.82
N PRO A 51 18.14 -7.70 10.13
CA PRO A 51 16.92 -8.19 10.75
C PRO A 51 16.64 -7.42 12.04
N LYS A 52 15.39 -7.01 12.21
CA LYS A 52 14.87 -6.42 13.44
C LYS A 52 13.75 -7.30 13.96
N THR A 53 13.58 -7.36 15.27
CA THR A 53 12.47 -8.11 15.87
C THR A 53 11.50 -7.17 16.55
N GLU A 54 10.20 -7.43 16.41
CA GLU A 54 9.14 -6.68 17.07
C GLU A 54 8.08 -7.65 17.61
N CYS A 55 7.53 -7.34 18.78
CA CYS A 55 6.42 -8.09 19.35
C CYS A 55 5.11 -7.49 18.84
N ILE A 56 4.26 -8.31 18.25
CA ILE A 56 2.88 -7.98 17.89
C ILE A 56 1.95 -8.60 18.93
N ASN A 57 1.25 -7.76 19.68
CA ASN A 57 0.20 -8.21 20.60
C ASN A 57 -1.13 -8.50 19.86
N ALA A 58 -2.11 -9.04 20.58
CA ALA A 58 -3.36 -9.48 19.95
C ALA A 58 -4.14 -8.31 19.33
N GLU A 59 -4.13 -7.13 19.97
CA GLU A 59 -4.82 -5.95 19.44
C GLU A 59 -4.15 -5.39 18.17
N GLU A 60 -2.84 -5.59 18.01
CA GLU A 60 -2.10 -5.16 16.81
C GLU A 60 -2.17 -6.17 15.66
N SER A 61 -2.58 -7.40 15.94
CA SER A 61 -2.58 -8.50 14.98
C SER A 61 -3.65 -8.39 13.89
N GLU A 62 -4.60 -7.47 14.05
CA GLU A 62 -5.66 -7.20 13.08
C GLU A 62 -5.67 -5.70 12.75
N ARG A 63 -5.51 -5.38 11.46
CA ARG A 63 -5.46 -3.99 10.97
C ARG A 63 -6.31 -3.83 9.72
N ASN A 64 -7.12 -2.79 9.65
CA ASN A 64 -7.81 -2.47 8.40
C ASN A 64 -6.83 -1.87 7.40
N LEU A 65 -6.90 -2.34 6.17
CA LEU A 65 -6.11 -1.82 5.05
C LEU A 65 -6.39 -0.34 4.82
N SER A 66 -7.64 0.10 4.96
CA SER A 66 -8.03 1.51 4.86
C SER A 66 -7.33 2.38 5.90
N ASP A 67 -7.19 1.91 7.14
CA ASP A 67 -6.49 2.64 8.20
C ASP A 67 -4.99 2.75 7.90
N LEU A 68 -4.38 1.67 7.39
CA LEU A 68 -2.96 1.66 6.99
C LEU A 68 -2.70 2.64 5.84
N LEU A 69 -3.51 2.58 4.78
CA LEU A 69 -3.40 3.51 3.65
C LEU A 69 -3.72 4.95 4.07
N GLY A 70 -4.68 5.13 4.98
CA GLY A 70 -5.03 6.44 5.53
C GLY A 70 -3.88 7.10 6.30
N LYS A 71 -3.07 6.33 7.02
CA LYS A 71 -1.84 6.82 7.66
C LYS A 71 -0.81 7.27 6.63
N LEU A 72 -0.61 6.51 5.55
CA LEU A 72 0.28 6.94 4.46
C LEU A 72 -0.17 8.27 3.86
N SER A 73 -1.47 8.46 3.66
CA SER A 73 -1.98 9.72 3.13
C SER A 73 -1.86 10.89 4.09
N LYS A 74 -2.29 10.71 5.34
CA LYS A 74 -2.32 11.80 6.33
C LYS A 74 -0.94 12.16 6.86
N ASP A 75 -0.13 11.15 7.18
CA ASP A 75 1.12 11.37 7.90
C ASP A 75 2.28 11.60 6.93
N ALA A 76 2.28 10.96 5.76
CA ALA A 76 3.37 11.07 4.79
C ALA A 76 3.08 12.04 3.64
N GLY A 77 1.84 12.53 3.48
CA GLY A 77 1.48 13.45 2.40
C GLY A 77 1.43 12.75 1.04
N CYS A 78 0.91 11.52 1.03
CA CYS A 78 0.91 10.65 -0.14
C CYS A 78 -0.51 10.40 -0.69
N THR A 79 -0.64 10.38 -2.01
CA THR A 79 -1.85 9.95 -2.71
C THR A 79 -1.68 8.51 -3.14
N VAL A 80 -2.62 7.66 -2.76
CA VAL A 80 -2.68 6.25 -3.17
C VAL A 80 -3.58 6.15 -4.40
N THR A 81 -3.10 5.49 -5.45
CA THR A 81 -3.84 5.24 -6.69
C THR A 81 -3.69 3.78 -7.12
N ASN A 82 -4.51 3.35 -8.09
CA ASN A 82 -4.43 2.00 -8.68
C ASN A 82 -4.45 0.85 -7.65
N LEU A 83 -5.17 1.05 -6.52
CA LEU A 83 -5.28 0.05 -5.47
C LEU A 83 -5.98 -1.21 -5.99
N LYS A 84 -5.25 -2.32 -5.95
CA LYS A 84 -5.72 -3.68 -6.22
C LYS A 84 -5.45 -4.55 -5.01
N SER A 85 -6.50 -5.03 -4.36
CA SER A 85 -6.40 -5.93 -3.21
C SER A 85 -7.13 -7.24 -3.44
N SER A 86 -6.57 -8.32 -2.88
CA SER A 86 -7.18 -9.64 -2.78
C SER A 86 -7.16 -10.10 -1.31
N LEU A 87 -7.42 -11.38 -1.05
CA LEU A 87 -7.36 -11.93 0.31
C LEU A 87 -5.95 -11.96 0.90
N SER A 88 -4.91 -12.01 0.07
CA SER A 88 -3.52 -12.17 0.50
C SER A 88 -2.53 -11.27 -0.25
N THR A 89 -3.02 -10.36 -1.09
CA THR A 89 -2.17 -9.45 -1.87
C THR A 89 -2.72 -8.04 -1.88
N VAL A 90 -1.85 -7.06 -1.80
CA VAL A 90 -2.19 -5.63 -1.95
C VAL A 90 -1.16 -5.01 -2.87
N ASN A 91 -1.62 -4.32 -3.91
CA ASN A 91 -0.76 -3.57 -4.82
C ASN A 91 -1.36 -2.18 -5.03
N PHE A 92 -0.53 -1.15 -5.00
CA PHE A 92 -0.98 0.22 -5.24
C PHE A 92 0.19 1.09 -5.68
N ASP A 93 -0.15 2.19 -6.34
CA ASP A 93 0.80 3.23 -6.67
C ASP A 93 0.68 4.35 -5.64
N LEU A 94 1.80 4.99 -5.36
CA LEU A 94 1.94 5.99 -4.33
C LEU A 94 2.66 7.20 -4.92
N VAL A 95 2.08 8.38 -4.73
CA VAL A 95 2.68 9.67 -5.11
C VAL A 95 2.75 10.53 -3.86
N CYS A 96 3.95 10.83 -3.37
CA CYS A 96 4.13 11.74 -2.23
C CYS A 96 4.75 13.04 -2.69
N THR A 97 4.29 14.13 -2.07
CA THR A 97 4.87 15.46 -2.25
C THR A 97 5.06 16.09 -0.87
N ARG A 98 6.30 16.39 -0.52
CA ARG A 98 6.68 17.00 0.75
C ARG A 98 7.69 18.11 0.48
N ASP A 99 7.33 19.33 0.84
CA ASP A 99 8.30 20.40 0.87
C ASP A 99 9.07 20.34 2.20
N VAL A 100 10.39 20.21 2.10
CA VAL A 100 11.31 20.40 3.23
C VAL A 100 12.04 21.72 2.98
N ALA A 101 12.41 22.45 4.04
CA ALA A 101 12.74 23.88 4.02
C ALA A 101 13.55 24.44 2.81
N SER A 102 14.41 23.65 2.17
CA SER A 102 15.21 24.06 1.01
C SER A 102 15.05 23.19 -0.25
N ALA A 103 14.15 22.20 -0.24
CA ALA A 103 13.94 21.27 -1.35
C ALA A 103 12.50 20.77 -1.41
N SER A 104 11.95 20.67 -2.62
CA SER A 104 10.71 19.93 -2.84
C SER A 104 11.08 18.46 -3.09
N LEU A 105 10.55 17.58 -2.25
CA LEU A 105 10.70 16.13 -2.39
C LEU A 105 9.43 15.58 -3.03
N GLN A 106 9.55 15.04 -4.22
CA GLN A 106 8.50 14.28 -4.86
C GLN A 106 8.93 12.83 -4.97
N SER A 107 8.07 11.89 -4.58
CA SER A 107 8.31 10.48 -4.82
C SER A 107 7.12 9.85 -5.53
N THR A 108 7.42 8.95 -6.45
CA THR A 108 6.43 8.08 -7.07
C THR A 108 6.91 6.64 -6.92
N GLY A 109 6.00 5.71 -6.69
CA GLY A 109 6.40 4.31 -6.62
C GLY A 109 5.23 3.35 -6.68
N HIS A 110 5.52 2.13 -7.12
CA HIS A 110 4.65 0.98 -7.05
C HIS A 110 5.00 0.18 -5.79
N LEU A 111 3.98 -0.23 -5.04
CA LEU A 111 4.14 -1.10 -3.89
C LEU A 111 3.29 -2.35 -4.08
N ALA A 112 3.89 -3.51 -3.82
CA ALA A 112 3.25 -4.81 -3.92
C ALA A 112 3.58 -5.64 -2.69
N PHE A 113 2.57 -6.10 -1.97
CA PHE A 113 2.70 -6.91 -0.76
C PHE A 113 1.90 -8.19 -0.88
N ARG A 114 2.45 -9.27 -0.35
CA ARG A 114 1.74 -10.50 -0.04
C ARG A 114 1.76 -10.70 1.46
N TYR A 115 0.63 -11.05 2.04
CA TYR A 115 0.52 -11.27 3.48
C TYR A 115 -0.21 -12.57 3.77
N GLY A 116 0.22 -13.22 4.84
CA GLY A 116 -0.41 -14.37 5.45
C GLY A 116 -0.30 -14.29 6.97
N ARG A 117 -0.74 -15.35 7.64
CA ARG A 117 -0.77 -15.38 9.11
C ARG A 117 0.62 -15.36 9.73
N GLU A 118 1.64 -15.91 9.08
CA GLU A 118 2.99 -16.07 9.65
C GLU A 118 4.10 -15.46 8.81
N GLU A 119 3.77 -14.94 7.62
CA GLU A 119 4.73 -14.38 6.68
C GLU A 119 4.12 -13.20 5.92
N ILE A 120 4.92 -12.17 5.72
CA ILE A 120 4.60 -11.03 4.85
C ILE A 120 5.81 -10.81 3.95
N THR A 121 5.59 -10.61 2.66
CA THR A 121 6.63 -10.19 1.71
C THR A 121 6.17 -8.95 0.97
N GLY A 122 7.12 -8.11 0.57
CA GLY A 122 6.82 -6.87 -0.12
C GLY A 122 7.94 -6.44 -1.03
N THR A 123 7.56 -5.74 -2.08
CA THR A 123 8.47 -5.01 -2.96
C THR A 123 7.94 -3.59 -3.13
N ALA A 124 8.86 -2.65 -3.26
CA ALA A 124 8.57 -1.31 -3.71
C ALA A 124 9.61 -0.89 -4.74
N ASP A 125 9.16 -0.25 -5.80
CA ASP A 125 10.00 0.32 -6.84
C ASP A 125 9.48 1.71 -7.19
N GLY A 126 10.37 2.62 -7.53
CA GLY A 126 9.96 3.98 -7.81
C GLY A 126 11.10 4.96 -8.04
N THR A 127 10.76 6.23 -7.99
CA THR A 127 11.67 7.36 -8.15
C THR A 127 11.47 8.37 -7.05
N ILE A 128 12.57 8.92 -6.57
CA ILE A 128 12.61 10.11 -5.72
C ILE A 128 13.20 11.25 -6.54
N SER A 129 12.46 12.33 -6.71
CA SER A 129 12.94 13.57 -7.29
C SER A 129 13.39 14.52 -6.18
N LEU A 130 14.67 14.89 -6.20
CA LEU A 130 15.27 15.86 -5.28
C LEU A 130 15.92 16.97 -6.11
N ASN A 131 15.39 18.19 -6.04
CA ASN A 131 15.88 19.35 -6.79
C ASN A 131 15.99 19.07 -8.31
N GLY A 132 15.07 18.28 -8.86
CA GLY A 132 15.04 17.91 -10.27
C GLY A 132 15.97 16.75 -10.65
N VAL A 133 16.71 16.17 -9.71
CA VAL A 133 17.45 14.92 -9.91
C VAL A 133 16.56 13.75 -9.55
N GLU A 134 16.34 12.84 -10.49
CA GLU A 134 15.59 11.60 -10.27
C GLU A 134 16.53 10.48 -9.82
N LEU A 135 16.23 9.92 -8.65
CA LEU A 135 16.94 8.80 -8.05
C LEU A 135 16.02 7.58 -8.07
N PRO A 136 16.36 6.51 -8.81
CA PRO A 136 15.59 5.28 -8.74
C PRO A 136 15.75 4.65 -7.35
N VAL A 137 14.66 4.08 -6.86
CA VAL A 137 14.62 3.41 -5.56
C VAL A 137 14.04 2.03 -5.75
N GLN A 138 14.67 1.06 -5.12
CA GLN A 138 14.16 -0.30 -5.00
C GLN A 138 14.19 -0.71 -3.54
N ALA A 139 13.13 -1.37 -3.09
CA ALA A 139 13.07 -1.91 -1.76
C ALA A 139 12.40 -3.28 -1.77
N THR A 140 12.87 -4.16 -0.91
CA THR A 140 12.22 -5.43 -0.61
C THR A 140 12.02 -5.54 0.89
N GLY A 141 11.02 -6.31 1.29
CA GLY A 141 10.72 -6.54 2.69
C GLY A 141 10.21 -7.95 2.92
N MET A 142 10.60 -8.53 4.04
CA MET A 142 10.06 -9.79 4.52
C MET A 142 9.87 -9.71 6.03
N ALA A 143 8.69 -10.11 6.51
CA ALA A 143 8.38 -10.30 7.91
C ALA A 143 8.00 -11.77 8.14
N ARG A 144 8.51 -12.37 9.20
CA ARG A 144 8.19 -13.76 9.57
C ARG A 144 7.93 -13.87 11.07
N HIS A 145 6.89 -14.61 11.43
CA HIS A 145 6.63 -14.96 12.83
C HIS A 145 7.69 -15.96 13.32
N ILE A 146 8.45 -15.60 14.36
CA ILE A 146 9.56 -16.39 14.90
C ILE A 146 9.31 -16.97 16.29
N GLY A 147 8.16 -16.68 16.91
CA GLY A 147 7.80 -17.31 18.19
C GLY A 147 6.88 -16.46 19.05
N ARG A 148 6.86 -16.71 20.35
CA ARG A 148 6.13 -15.87 21.32
C ARG A 148 7.01 -14.69 21.73
N CYS A 149 6.39 -13.58 22.11
CA CYS A 149 7.11 -12.49 22.75
C CYS A 149 7.70 -12.95 24.08
N LYS A 150 8.85 -12.40 24.46
CA LYS A 150 9.41 -12.59 25.80
C LYS A 150 8.61 -11.70 26.76
N ASN A 151 8.03 -12.32 27.79
CA ASN A 151 7.39 -11.61 28.90
C ASN A 151 8.43 -10.85 29.72
#